data_AF-A0A1F2T782-F1
#
_entry.id   AF-A0A1F2T782-F1
#
_cell.length_a   1.000
_cell.length_b   1.000
_cell.length_c   1.000
_cell.angle_alpha   90.00
_cell.angle_beta   90.00
_cell.angle_gamma   90.00
#
_symmetry.space_group_name_H-M   'P 1'
#
loop_
_entity.id
_entity.type
_entity.pdbx_description
1 polymer ?
#
loop_
_entity_poly.entity_id
_entity_poly.type
_entity_poly.pdbx_seq_one_letter_code
_entity_poly.pdbx_strand_id
1 'polypeptide(L)'
;MMRQTAWGLAAIVSVVAVLLQAGPVAGGPRASSPTTGLLSPASSAVEGGSQSLADEQCLYFASGDKVAVCHATGSSRKPHVLLHLSVGACMAHASHADDFVTENEACDGTSP
;
A
#
# COMPACT_ATOMS: atom_id res chain seq x y z
N MET A 1 16.57 38.89 28.30
CA MET A 1 15.39 39.72 27.96
C MET A 1 14.46 38.86 27.11
N MET A 2 13.34 38.45 27.72
CA MET A 2 12.32 37.56 27.15
C MET A 2 11.61 38.17 25.95
N ARG A 3 11.28 37.34 24.94
CA ARG A 3 10.04 37.45 24.16
C ARG A 3 9.50 36.04 23.89
N GLN A 4 8.75 35.53 24.86
CA GLN A 4 7.80 34.43 24.69
C GLN A 4 6.40 35.02 24.50
N THR A 5 5.43 34.18 24.11
CA THR A 5 4.00 34.41 23.78
C THR A 5 3.74 34.42 22.27
N ALA A 6 2.83 33.63 21.68
CA ALA A 6 1.71 32.88 22.21
C ALA A 6 1.47 31.61 21.38
N TRP A 7 1.27 30.48 22.05
CA TRP A 7 0.75 29.25 21.44
C TRP A 7 -0.79 29.35 21.49
N GLY A 8 -1.41 29.54 20.33
CA GLY A 8 -2.86 29.57 20.19
C GLY A 8 -3.42 28.15 20.28
N LEU A 9 -4.07 27.85 21.41
CA LEU A 9 -4.97 26.74 21.60
C LEU A 9 -6.21 26.92 20.72
N ALA A 10 -6.50 25.97 19.84
CA ALA A 10 -7.85 25.76 19.32
C ALA A 10 -8.00 24.30 18.88
N ALA A 11 -8.14 23.40 19.85
CA ALA A 11 -8.66 22.07 19.63
C ALA A 11 -10.17 22.19 19.39
N ILE A 12 -10.61 21.96 18.14
CA ILE A 12 -12.03 21.86 17.80
C ILE A 12 -12.30 20.38 17.56
N VAL A 13 -12.73 19.68 18.61
CA VAL A 13 -13.20 18.30 18.53
C VAL A 13 -14.62 18.34 17.96
N SER A 14 -14.75 18.13 16.65
CA SER A 14 -16.05 17.95 16.00
C SER A 14 -16.57 16.54 16.28
N VAL A 15 -17.48 16.44 17.26
CA VAL A 15 -18.38 15.29 17.42
C VAL A 15 -19.44 15.38 16.32
N VAL A 16 -19.29 14.60 15.26
CA VAL A 16 -20.37 14.37 14.29
C VAL A 16 -21.00 13.01 14.56
N ALA A 17 -22.31 13.07 14.71
CA ALA A 17 -23.19 12.07 15.25
C ALA A 17 -23.22 10.75 14.46
N VAL A 18 -23.15 9.65 15.20
CA VAL A 18 -23.51 8.30 14.75
C VAL A 18 -25.03 8.23 14.65
N LEU A 19 -25.56 8.14 13.43
CA LEU A 19 -26.97 7.86 13.17
C LEU A 19 -27.12 6.49 12.49
N LEU A 20 -27.40 5.50 13.35
CA LEU A 20 -28.38 4.43 13.21
C LEU A 20 -28.98 4.21 11.81
N GLN A 21 -28.69 3.07 11.19
CA GLN A 21 -29.68 2.34 10.37
C GLN A 21 -29.57 0.83 10.58
N ALA A 22 -30.41 0.32 11.49
CA ALA A 22 -30.74 -1.09 11.61
C ALA A 22 -31.92 -1.40 10.68
N GLY A 23 -31.75 -2.33 9.75
CA GLY A 23 -32.82 -2.87 8.90
C GLY A 23 -32.95 -4.39 9.11
N PRO A 24 -34.16 -4.94 9.36
CA PRO A 24 -34.34 -6.36 9.60
C PRO A 24 -34.89 -7.14 8.38
N VAL A 25 -34.40 -8.39 8.30
CA VAL A 25 -35.04 -9.68 7.93
C VAL A 25 -35.82 -9.90 6.63
N ALA A 26 -35.52 -11.06 6.02
CA ALA A 26 -36.32 -11.99 5.19
C ALA A 26 -35.50 -12.38 3.95
N GLY A 27 -35.07 -13.62 3.70
CA GLY A 27 -35.75 -14.89 3.90
C GLY A 27 -36.17 -15.45 2.54
N GLY A 28 -35.47 -16.46 2.02
CA GLY A 28 -35.97 -17.31 0.92
C GLY A 28 -34.91 -17.81 -0.09
N PRO A 29 -34.77 -19.13 -0.30
CA PRO A 29 -33.92 -19.71 -1.35
C PRO A 29 -34.71 -19.90 -2.65
N ARG A 30 -34.03 -19.89 -3.81
CA ARG A 30 -34.44 -20.67 -5.00
C ARG A 30 -33.29 -20.81 -5.98
N ALA A 31 -33.04 -22.05 -6.36
CA ALA A 31 -32.05 -22.51 -7.31
C ALA A 31 -32.50 -22.35 -8.78
N SER A 32 -31.55 -22.66 -9.68
CA SER A 32 -31.66 -22.90 -11.13
C SER A 32 -31.55 -21.64 -12.00
N SER A 33 -30.72 -21.55 -13.05
CA SER A 33 -29.83 -22.47 -13.78
C SER A 33 -29.01 -21.63 -14.80
N PRO A 34 -28.02 -22.18 -15.52
CA PRO A 34 -26.95 -21.42 -16.16
C PRO A 34 -27.37 -20.79 -17.50
N THR A 35 -26.91 -19.57 -17.77
CA THR A 35 -26.90 -19.00 -19.12
C THR A 35 -25.46 -18.73 -19.55
N THR A 36 -24.99 -19.56 -20.47
CA THR A 36 -23.88 -19.27 -21.37
C THR A 36 -24.18 -17.93 -22.07
N GLY A 37 -23.29 -16.96 -21.93
CA GLY A 37 -23.51 -15.65 -22.53
C GLY A 37 -22.36 -14.69 -22.29
N LEU A 38 -21.38 -14.74 -23.19
CA LEU A 38 -20.41 -13.69 -23.51
C LEU A 38 -19.67 -13.08 -22.32
N LEU A 39 -18.54 -13.70 -22.01
CA LEU A 39 -17.48 -13.15 -21.19
C LEU A 39 -16.91 -11.89 -21.86
N SER A 40 -17.46 -10.74 -21.48
CA SER A 40 -16.73 -9.47 -21.51
C SER A 40 -15.50 -9.63 -20.64
N PRO A 41 -14.28 -9.29 -21.11
CA PRO A 41 -13.20 -9.05 -20.18
C PRO A 41 -13.57 -7.75 -19.45
N ALA A 42 -14.20 -7.89 -18.28
CA ALA A 42 -14.03 -6.87 -17.26
C ALA A 42 -12.53 -6.86 -17.00
N SER A 43 -11.85 -5.89 -17.63
CA SER A 43 -10.49 -5.53 -17.32
C SER A 43 -10.42 -5.50 -15.81
N SER A 44 -9.73 -6.49 -15.24
CA SER A 44 -9.31 -6.44 -13.86
C SER A 44 -8.68 -5.06 -13.72
N ALA A 45 -9.37 -4.17 -13.00
CA ALA A 45 -8.70 -3.04 -12.42
C ALA A 45 -7.60 -3.68 -11.60
N VAL A 46 -6.39 -3.69 -12.15
CA VAL A 46 -5.19 -3.91 -11.40
C VAL A 46 -5.19 -2.73 -10.43
N GLU A 47 -5.76 -2.95 -9.26
CA GLU A 47 -5.58 -2.05 -8.15
C GLU A 47 -4.07 -2.04 -7.93
N GLY A 48 -3.44 -0.97 -8.45
CA GLY A 48 -2.13 -0.51 -8.04
C GLY A 48 -2.24 -0.10 -6.58
N GLY A 49 -2.40 -1.09 -5.71
CA GLY A 49 -2.16 -0.93 -4.31
C GLY A 49 -0.67 -0.69 -4.20
N SER A 50 -0.29 0.37 -3.48
CA SER A 50 1.01 0.49 -2.84
C SER A 50 1.18 -0.73 -1.92
N GLN A 51 1.48 -1.88 -2.51
CA GLN A 51 1.60 -3.13 -1.78
C GLN A 51 2.93 -3.00 -1.05
N SER A 52 2.85 -2.70 0.25
CA SER A 52 3.86 -3.11 1.22
C SER A 52 4.49 -4.40 0.72
N LEU A 53 5.80 -4.37 0.43
CA LEU A 53 6.56 -5.45 -0.21
C LEU A 53 6.22 -6.80 0.42
N ALA A 54 5.17 -7.49 -0.05
CA ALA A 54 4.74 -8.72 0.59
C ALA A 54 5.87 -9.75 0.45
N ASP A 55 5.98 -10.71 1.38
CA ASP A 55 6.99 -11.77 1.36
C ASP A 55 7.14 -12.42 -0.05
N GLU A 56 6.02 -12.57 -0.76
CA GLU A 56 5.94 -13.08 -2.13
C GLU A 56 6.69 -12.20 -3.14
N GLN A 57 6.62 -10.87 -3.02
CA GLN A 57 7.30 -9.93 -3.92
C GLN A 57 8.81 -9.96 -3.70
N CYS A 58 9.25 -10.06 -2.44
CA CYS A 58 10.66 -10.25 -2.12
C CYS A 58 11.21 -11.56 -2.69
N LEU A 59 10.44 -12.65 -2.64
CA LEU A 59 10.86 -13.93 -3.22
C LEU A 59 10.87 -13.92 -4.76
N TYR A 60 9.90 -13.25 -5.38
CA TYR A 60 9.79 -13.19 -6.84
C TYR A 60 10.97 -12.46 -7.49
N PHE A 61 11.40 -11.34 -6.90
CA PHE A 61 12.53 -10.55 -7.41
C PHE A 61 13.88 -10.96 -6.81
N ALA A 62 13.93 -12.04 -6.02
CA ALA A 62 15.17 -12.53 -5.46
C ALA A 62 16.09 -13.08 -6.55
N SER A 63 17.26 -12.47 -6.68
CA SER A 63 18.37 -12.99 -7.46
C SER A 63 19.31 -13.76 -6.53
N GLY A 64 19.02 -15.06 -6.37
CA GLY A 64 19.65 -15.89 -5.34
C GLY A 64 19.11 -15.52 -3.96
N ASP A 65 20.01 -15.24 -3.01
CA ASP A 65 19.63 -14.83 -1.64
C ASP A 65 19.47 -13.32 -1.47
N LYS A 66 19.48 -12.54 -2.55
CA LYS A 66 19.46 -11.07 -2.52
C LYS A 66 18.32 -10.47 -3.31
N VAL A 67 17.79 -9.35 -2.81
CA VAL A 67 16.79 -8.50 -3.44
C VAL A 67 17.32 -7.07 -3.48
N ALA A 68 17.09 -6.39 -4.59
CA ALA A 68 17.36 -4.97 -4.73
C ALA A 68 16.12 -4.17 -4.33
N VAL A 69 16.28 -3.32 -3.33
CA VAL A 69 15.21 -2.46 -2.79
C VAL A 69 15.66 -1.00 -2.87
N CYS A 70 14.77 -0.13 -3.34
CA CYS A 70 14.91 1.31 -3.27
C CYS A 70 14.25 1.81 -1.99
N HIS A 71 15.08 2.23 -1.04
CA HIS A 71 14.65 2.71 0.27
C HIS A 71 14.43 4.23 0.26
N ALA A 72 13.27 4.69 0.70
CA ALA A 72 12.91 6.09 0.78
C ALA A 72 13.70 6.80 1.90
N THR A 73 14.40 7.88 1.55
CA THR A 73 15.24 8.63 2.50
C THR A 73 14.55 9.87 3.08
N GLY A 74 13.40 10.26 2.52
CA GLY A 74 12.71 11.52 2.83
C GLY A 74 13.40 12.78 2.30
N SER A 75 14.50 12.66 1.56
CA SER A 75 15.22 13.80 0.97
C SER A 75 14.63 14.21 -0.37
N SER A 76 14.25 15.49 -0.53
CA SER A 76 13.79 16.02 -1.82
C SER A 76 14.86 15.97 -2.93
N ARG A 77 16.14 15.81 -2.56
CA ARG A 77 17.26 15.85 -3.50
C ARG A 77 17.78 14.46 -3.89
N LYS A 78 17.54 13.46 -3.04
CA LYS A 78 17.88 12.06 -3.28
C LYS A 78 16.80 11.19 -2.63
N PRO A 79 15.61 11.09 -3.24
CA PRO A 79 14.43 10.53 -2.60
C PRO A 79 14.63 9.06 -2.19
N HIS A 80 15.45 8.31 -2.96
CA HIS A 80 15.68 6.89 -2.73
C HIS A 80 17.17 6.52 -2.76
N VAL A 81 17.50 5.40 -2.10
CA VAL A 81 18.82 4.74 -2.18
C VAL A 81 18.67 3.27 -2.49
N LEU A 82 19.53 2.74 -3.36
CA LEU A 82 19.57 1.32 -3.68
C LEU A 82 20.23 0.53 -2.56
N LEU A 83 19.57 -0.54 -2.12
CA LEU A 83 20.05 -1.49 -1.12
C LEU A 83 19.97 -2.91 -1.67
N HIS A 84 21.03 -3.71 -1.50
CA HIS A 84 21.02 -5.16 -1.74
C HIS A 84 20.89 -5.91 -0.44
N LEU A 85 19.68 -6.35 -0.17
CA LEU A 85 19.30 -6.96 1.10
C LEU A 85 19.07 -8.45 0.91
N SER A 86 19.19 -9.23 1.98
CA SER A 86 18.71 -10.61 1.96
C SER A 86 17.17 -10.64 1.88
N VAL A 87 16.57 -11.73 1.40
CA VAL A 87 15.10 -11.89 1.34
C VAL A 87 14.45 -11.57 2.69
N GLY A 88 14.99 -12.11 3.80
CA GLY A 88 14.48 -11.83 5.14
C GLY A 88 14.59 -10.36 5.57
N ALA A 89 15.56 -9.62 5.04
CA ALA A 89 15.70 -8.18 5.27
C ALA A 89 14.80 -7.35 4.35
N CYS A 90 14.47 -7.84 3.15
CA CYS A 90 13.46 -7.23 2.27
C CYS A 90 12.08 -7.22 2.95
N MET A 91 11.71 -8.32 3.61
CA MET A 91 10.45 -8.42 4.37
C MET A 91 10.32 -7.36 5.48
N ALA A 92 11.43 -6.92 6.09
CA ALA A 92 11.41 -5.83 7.06
C ALA A 92 11.12 -4.45 6.41
N HIS A 93 11.48 -4.28 5.13
CA HIS A 93 11.25 -3.06 4.36
C HIS A 93 9.84 -3.00 3.77
N ALA A 94 9.10 -4.11 3.76
CA ALA A 94 7.67 -4.14 3.44
C ALA A 94 6.83 -3.18 4.29
N SER A 95 7.27 -2.94 5.53
CA SER A 95 6.56 -2.09 6.48
C SER A 95 6.92 -0.61 6.36
N HIS A 96 7.83 -0.25 5.44
CA HIS A 96 8.20 1.13 5.18
C HIS A 96 7.40 1.66 3.99
N ALA A 97 6.72 2.79 4.19
CA ALA A 97 6.08 3.49 3.08
C ALA A 97 7.12 3.97 2.08
N ASP A 98 6.76 3.95 0.79
CA ASP A 98 7.60 4.40 -0.33
C ASP A 98 8.88 3.59 -0.60
N ASP A 99 9.11 2.49 0.14
CA ASP A 99 10.10 1.47 -0.21
C ASP A 99 9.53 0.56 -1.31
N PHE A 100 10.32 0.31 -2.36
CA PHE A 100 9.90 -0.55 -3.47
C PHE A 100 11.04 -1.45 -3.97
N VAL A 101 10.69 -2.60 -4.55
CA VAL A 101 11.66 -3.52 -5.16
C VAL A 101 11.97 -3.08 -6.58
N THR A 102 13.23 -3.20 -6.99
CA THR A 102 13.69 -2.87 -8.34
C THR A 102 14.42 -4.05 -8.98
N GLU A 103 14.23 -4.25 -10.28
CA GLU A 103 14.94 -5.27 -11.07
C GLU A 103 16.07 -4.69 -11.94
N ASN A 104 16.06 -3.37 -12.16
CA ASN A 104 16.99 -2.68 -13.05
C ASN A 104 18.10 -1.92 -12.29
N GLU A 105 18.20 -2.16 -10.97
CA GLU A 105 19.18 -1.51 -10.09
C GLU A 105 19.03 0.03 -10.07
N ALA A 106 17.86 0.55 -10.49
CA ALA A 106 17.58 1.97 -10.55
C ALA A 106 16.41 2.34 -9.62
N CYS A 107 16.56 3.48 -8.95
CA CYS A 107 15.57 4.05 -8.06
C CYS A 107 14.92 5.30 -8.67
N ASP A 108 14.40 5.16 -9.89
CA ASP A 108 13.71 6.22 -10.62
C ASP A 108 12.19 6.24 -10.36
N GLY A 109 11.68 5.32 -9.52
CA GLY A 109 10.25 5.16 -9.24
C GLY A 109 9.47 4.44 -10.34
N THR A 110 10.17 3.93 -11.36
CA THR A 110 9.61 2.96 -12.30
C THR A 110 9.68 1.59 -11.62
N SER A 111 8.63 1.22 -10.88
CA SER A 111 8.41 -0.18 -10.50
C SER A 111 8.26 -1.03 -11.78
N PRO A 112 8.70 -2.30 -11.78
CA PRO A 112 8.45 -3.22 -12.89
C PRO A 112 6.96 -3.43 -13.16
#